data_AF-A0A813TSK5-F1
#
_entry.id   AF-A0A813TSK5-F1
#
_cell.length_a   1.000
_cell.length_b   1.000
_cell.length_c   1.000
_cell.angle_alpha   90.00
_cell.angle_beta   90.00
_cell.angle_gamma   90.00
#
_symmetry.space_group_name_H-M   'P 1'
#
loop_
_entity.id
_entity.type
_entity.pdbx_description
1 polymer ?
#
loop_
_entity_poly.entity_id
_entity_poly.type
_entity_poly.pdbx_seq_one_letter_code
_entity_poly.pdbx_strand_id
1 'polypeptide(L)'
;MLNVMIHIQVTYVEPYFDTSELQHRPTHFDRNYNLKRFMYASPFTMDTNRAHGSLPEQYKRKTILTVERAFPYVKTRIAIIDRERLVLSPIEVAIEDLQKKTDELRLAIQQEPADPKILQMVIQGCISTAVNQGPLEVANIFLYPIMNGLELPNIHHNRLRLCFKEFTRRLAEALKRNKTLIQADQREYQKDLENKFTKFTESLQPLLLACKQSTVIETTLASNKNVKKVRSSRSFNNGTSTSATIMLTGSLPDEETSN
;
A
#
# COMPACT_ATOMS: atom_id res chain seq x y z
N MET A 1 41.98 -24.99 9.66
CA MET A 1 40.55 -25.40 9.67
C MET A 1 39.77 -24.35 8.92
N LEU A 2 39.01 -24.74 7.88
CA LEU A 2 38.07 -23.84 7.22
C LEU A 2 36.87 -23.63 8.16
N ASN A 3 36.58 -22.38 8.52
CA ASN A 3 35.37 -22.04 9.26
C ASN A 3 34.17 -22.27 8.33
N VAL A 4 33.38 -23.31 8.60
CA VAL A 4 32.11 -23.54 7.91
C VAL A 4 31.06 -22.61 8.53
N MET A 5 30.51 -21.71 7.71
CA MET A 5 29.42 -20.83 8.12
C MET A 5 28.05 -21.49 7.85
N ILE A 6 27.11 -21.33 8.78
CA ILE A 6 25.71 -21.74 8.62
C ILE A 6 24.87 -20.47 8.52
N HIS A 7 24.16 -20.32 7.41
CA HIS A 7 23.26 -19.19 7.17
C HIS A 7 21.82 -19.59 7.46
N ILE A 8 21.13 -18.80 8.30
CA ILE A 8 19.70 -18.97 8.59
C ILE A 8 19.01 -17.65 8.26
N GLN A 9 18.03 -17.69 7.36
CA GLN A 9 17.20 -16.54 7.03
C GLN A 9 15.83 -16.66 7.70
N VAL A 10 15.49 -15.66 8.53
CA VAL A 10 14.17 -15.52 9.13
C VAL A 10 13.45 -14.34 8.48
N THR A 11 12.19 -14.52 8.09
CA THR A 11 11.40 -13.44 7.48
C THR A 11 9.98 -13.52 8.01
N TYR A 12 9.47 -12.39 8.50
CA TYR A 12 8.08 -12.27 8.91
C TYR A 12 7.15 -12.40 7.70
N VAL A 13 6.05 -13.13 7.86
CA VAL A 13 5.04 -13.34 6.83
C VAL A 13 3.65 -13.14 7.43
N GLU A 14 2.71 -12.69 6.62
CA GLU A 14 1.30 -12.56 7.00
C GLU A 14 0.43 -13.53 6.19
N PRO A 15 -0.70 -14.01 6.71
CA PRO A 15 -1.65 -14.79 5.91
C PRO A 15 -2.06 -14.03 4.64
N TYR A 16 -2.03 -14.72 3.51
CA TYR A 16 -2.42 -14.16 2.21
C TYR A 16 -3.77 -14.70 1.78
N PHE A 17 -4.67 -13.79 1.44
CA PHE A 17 -5.97 -14.09 0.87
C PHE A 17 -6.17 -13.29 -0.41
N ASP A 18 -6.72 -13.93 -1.43
CA ASP A 18 -7.18 -13.19 -2.59
C ASP A 18 -8.51 -12.46 -2.31
N THR A 19 -8.94 -11.64 -3.25
CA THR A 19 -10.16 -10.83 -3.11
C THR A 19 -11.41 -11.69 -2.94
N SER A 20 -11.45 -12.89 -3.51
CA SER A 20 -12.59 -13.81 -3.37
C SER A 20 -12.59 -14.40 -1.97
N GLU A 21 -11.44 -14.87 -1.48
CA GLU A 21 -11.32 -15.42 -0.13
C GLU A 21 -11.66 -14.40 0.96
N LEU A 22 -11.22 -13.14 0.81
CA LEU A 22 -11.54 -12.08 1.77
C LEU A 22 -13.05 -11.83 1.91
N GLN A 23 -13.82 -12.00 0.83
CA GLN A 23 -15.29 -11.89 0.89
C GLN A 23 -15.92 -12.99 1.74
N HIS A 24 -15.32 -14.19 1.73
CA HIS A 24 -15.78 -15.34 2.51
C HIS A 24 -15.16 -15.40 3.91
N ARG A 25 -14.24 -14.48 4.26
CA ARG A 25 -13.54 -14.42 5.55
C ARG A 25 -13.76 -13.08 6.26
N PRO A 26 -15.01 -12.77 6.67
CA PRO A 26 -15.35 -11.48 7.26
C PRO A 26 -14.79 -11.33 8.68
N THR A 27 -14.72 -12.40 9.47
CA THR A 27 -14.35 -12.33 10.89
C THR A 27 -12.86 -12.54 11.13
N HIS A 28 -12.41 -12.17 12.33
CA HIS A 28 -11.06 -12.48 12.79
C HIS A 28 -10.79 -14.00 12.80
N PHE A 29 -11.75 -14.81 13.23
CA PHE A 29 -11.60 -16.27 13.25
C PHE A 29 -11.41 -16.83 11.84
N ASP A 30 -12.23 -16.40 10.88
CA ASP A 30 -12.14 -16.87 9.49
C ASP A 30 -10.79 -16.52 8.85
N ARG A 31 -10.14 -15.44 9.30
CA ARG A 31 -8.82 -15.03 8.83
C ARG A 31 -7.65 -15.72 9.54
N ASN A 32 -7.93 -16.57 10.54
CA ASN A 32 -6.94 -17.29 11.33
C ASN A 32 -7.06 -18.82 11.24
N TYR A 33 -8.00 -19.33 10.43
CA TYR A 33 -8.23 -20.76 10.23
C TYR A 33 -8.04 -21.18 8.78
N ASN A 34 -7.58 -22.41 8.56
CA ASN A 34 -7.32 -22.98 7.24
C ASN A 34 -6.41 -22.07 6.38
N LEU A 35 -5.25 -21.72 6.94
CA LEU A 35 -4.26 -20.81 6.34
C LEU A 35 -3.23 -21.61 5.54
N LYS A 36 -3.25 -21.48 4.22
CA LYS A 36 -2.31 -22.19 3.32
C LYS A 36 -1.33 -21.28 2.60
N ARG A 37 -1.64 -19.99 2.50
CA ARG A 37 -0.82 -19.00 1.79
C ARG A 37 -0.36 -17.91 2.73
N PHE A 38 0.90 -17.52 2.60
CA PHE A 38 1.53 -16.47 3.39
C PHE A 38 2.29 -15.53 2.47
N MET A 39 2.37 -14.25 2.81
CA MET A 39 3.04 -13.25 1.99
C MET A 39 4.03 -12.43 2.81
N TYR A 40 5.17 -12.11 2.20
CA TYR A 40 6.02 -11.02 2.63
C TYR A 40 6.31 -10.10 1.44
N ALA A 41 6.67 -8.86 1.73
CA ALA A 41 7.03 -7.86 0.74
C ALA A 41 8.48 -7.40 0.94
N SER A 42 9.19 -7.19 -0.17
CA SER A 42 10.56 -6.66 -0.16
C SER A 42 10.65 -5.48 -1.12
N PRO A 43 11.09 -4.30 -0.65
CA PRO A 43 11.31 -3.15 -1.52
C PRO A 43 12.58 -3.37 -2.34
N PHE A 44 12.60 -2.88 -3.58
CA PHE A 44 13.79 -2.89 -4.42
C PHE A 44 13.74 -1.78 -5.48
N THR A 45 14.89 -1.42 -6.05
CA THR A 45 15.03 -0.56 -7.22
C THR A 45 15.42 -1.41 -8.44
N MET A 46 14.92 -1.09 -9.63
CA MET A 46 15.22 -1.87 -10.84
C MET A 46 16.70 -1.76 -11.24
N ASP A 47 17.27 -0.55 -11.20
CA ASP A 47 18.61 -0.30 -11.76
C ASP A 47 19.73 -0.76 -10.83
N THR A 48 19.57 -0.55 -9.52
CA THR A 48 20.64 -0.80 -8.54
C THR A 48 20.39 -2.03 -7.67
N ASN A 49 19.21 -2.68 -7.77
CA ASN A 49 18.76 -3.76 -6.88
C ASN A 49 18.89 -3.43 -5.38
N ARG A 50 19.00 -2.14 -5.02
CA ARG A 50 19.04 -1.68 -3.64
C ARG A 50 17.64 -1.76 -3.06
N ALA A 51 17.56 -1.99 -1.75
CA ALA A 51 16.27 -2.06 -1.07
C ALA A 51 15.46 -0.75 -1.21
N HIS A 52 16.14 0.39 -1.17
CA HIS A 52 15.51 1.70 -1.15
C HIS A 52 16.05 2.63 -2.23
N GLY A 53 15.14 3.40 -2.83
CA GLY A 53 15.44 4.44 -3.81
C GLY A 53 14.49 5.64 -3.66
N SER A 54 14.49 6.52 -4.64
CA SER A 54 13.51 7.61 -4.70
C SER A 54 12.11 7.06 -5.03
N LEU A 55 11.05 7.86 -4.78
CA LEU A 55 9.66 7.46 -5.08
C LEU A 55 9.45 6.88 -6.49
N PRO A 56 9.96 7.47 -7.59
CA PRO A 56 9.76 6.94 -8.93
C PRO A 56 10.58 5.66 -9.22
N GLU A 57 11.55 5.33 -8.38
CA GLU A 57 12.41 4.15 -8.55
C GLU A 57 12.00 2.99 -7.64
N GLN A 58 11.09 3.23 -6.70
CA GLN A 58 10.77 2.29 -5.64
C GLN A 58 9.75 1.23 -6.09
N TYR A 59 10.23 0.04 -6.39
CA TYR A 59 9.40 -1.14 -6.63
C TYR A 59 9.18 -1.92 -5.33
N LYS A 60 8.16 -2.78 -5.33
CA LYS A 60 7.86 -3.71 -4.23
C LYS A 60 7.60 -5.09 -4.80
N ARG A 61 8.30 -6.09 -4.29
CA ARG A 61 8.09 -7.51 -4.62
C ARG A 61 7.31 -8.19 -3.51
N LYS A 62 6.13 -8.70 -3.82
CA LYS A 62 5.33 -9.55 -2.93
C LYS A 62 5.61 -11.00 -3.27
N THR A 63 6.11 -11.76 -2.31
CA THR A 63 6.33 -13.20 -2.45
C THR A 63 5.26 -13.93 -1.67
N ILE A 64 4.46 -14.73 -2.36
CA ILE A 64 3.39 -15.56 -1.78
C ILE A 64 3.92 -16.98 -1.68
N LEU A 65 3.91 -17.53 -0.48
CA LEU A 65 4.38 -18.86 -0.13
C LEU A 65 3.17 -19.76 0.13
N THR A 66 3.11 -20.89 -0.55
CA THR A 66 2.10 -21.92 -0.29
C THR A 66 2.72 -23.06 0.50
N VAL A 67 2.13 -23.40 1.64
CA VAL A 67 2.58 -24.52 2.49
C VAL A 67 1.88 -25.83 2.14
N GLU A 68 2.51 -26.97 2.45
CA GLU A 68 1.97 -28.31 2.18
C GLU A 68 0.60 -28.53 2.81
N ARG A 69 0.43 -28.07 4.07
CA ARG A 69 -0.77 -28.24 4.89
C ARG A 69 -1.16 -26.92 5.53
N ALA A 70 -2.45 -26.72 5.72
CA ALA A 70 -2.97 -25.48 6.27
C ALA A 70 -2.77 -25.40 7.79
N PHE A 71 -2.58 -24.19 8.31
CA PHE A 71 -2.65 -23.91 9.74
C PHE A 71 -4.10 -23.68 10.19
N PRO A 72 -4.45 -23.97 11.45
CA PRO A 72 -3.63 -24.67 12.46
C PRO A 72 -3.37 -26.15 12.10
N TYR A 73 -2.22 -26.69 12.50
CA TYR A 73 -1.82 -28.08 12.23
C TYR A 73 -1.11 -28.70 13.44
N VAL A 74 -1.00 -30.03 13.47
CA VAL A 74 -0.30 -30.76 14.55
C VAL A 74 1.19 -30.39 14.67
N LYS A 75 1.81 -29.90 13.58
CA LYS A 75 3.18 -29.37 13.57
C LYS A 75 3.17 -27.85 13.56
N THR A 76 4.12 -27.25 14.26
CA THR A 76 4.34 -25.80 14.29
C THR A 76 5.16 -25.28 13.10
N ARG A 77 5.69 -26.18 12.26
CA ARG A 77 6.44 -25.87 11.03
C ARG A 77 5.97 -26.78 9.92
N ILE A 78 5.72 -26.19 8.75
CA ILE A 78 5.22 -26.89 7.56
C ILE A 78 6.07 -26.44 6.38
N ALA A 79 6.45 -27.39 5.52
CA ALA A 79 7.27 -27.09 4.35
C ALA A 79 6.52 -26.22 3.35
N ILE A 80 7.26 -25.31 2.71
CA ILE A 80 6.78 -24.54 1.57
C ILE A 80 6.87 -25.43 0.34
N ILE A 81 5.78 -25.54 -0.41
CA ILE A 81 5.70 -26.34 -1.63
C ILE A 81 5.64 -25.49 -2.90
N ASP A 82 5.32 -24.21 -2.79
CA ASP A 82 5.23 -23.29 -3.93
C ASP A 82 5.51 -21.84 -3.53
N ARG A 83 6.00 -21.05 -4.50
CA ARG A 83 6.40 -19.64 -4.35
C ARG A 83 6.00 -18.82 -5.58
N GLU A 84 5.02 -17.95 -5.42
CA GLU A 84 4.61 -16.96 -6.44
C GLU A 84 5.23 -15.59 -6.13
N ARG A 85 5.59 -14.83 -7.17
CA ARG A 85 6.14 -13.48 -7.03
C ARG A 85 5.31 -12.48 -7.84
N LEU A 86 4.89 -11.41 -7.20
CA LEU A 86 4.20 -10.28 -7.81
C LEU A 86 5.05 -9.03 -7.63
N VAL A 87 5.32 -8.31 -8.72
CA VAL A 87 6.07 -7.05 -8.68
C VAL A 87 5.10 -5.90 -8.87
N LEU A 88 5.17 -4.91 -7.98
CA LEU A 88 4.42 -3.67 -8.05
C LEU A 88 5.34 -2.57 -8.57
N SER A 89 4.86 -1.83 -9.56
CA SER A 89 5.48 -0.61 -10.06
C SER A 89 5.41 0.53 -9.03
N PRO A 90 6.24 1.56 -9.14
CA PRO A 90 6.29 2.68 -8.20
C PRO A 90 4.94 3.34 -7.91
N ILE A 91 4.11 3.56 -8.94
CA ILE A 91 2.77 4.11 -8.75
C ILE A 91 1.83 3.15 -8.01
N GLU A 92 1.98 1.83 -8.22
CA GLU A 92 1.22 0.83 -7.47
C GLU A 92 1.66 0.74 -6.00
N VAL A 93 2.96 0.91 -5.73
CA VAL A 93 3.49 1.03 -4.36
C VAL A 93 2.85 2.23 -3.67
N ALA A 94 2.88 3.40 -4.31
CA ALA A 94 2.27 4.62 -3.79
C ALA A 94 0.76 4.47 -3.53
N ILE A 95 0.03 3.82 -4.44
CA ILE A 95 -1.40 3.52 -4.26
C ILE A 95 -1.61 2.66 -3.02
N GLU A 96 -0.86 1.57 -2.87
CA GLU A 96 -1.02 0.66 -1.74
C GLU A 96 -0.70 1.34 -0.39
N ASP A 97 0.34 2.16 -0.35
CA ASP A 97 0.76 2.86 0.86
C ASP A 97 -0.29 3.92 1.27
N LEU A 98 -0.86 4.64 0.29
CA LEU A 98 -1.94 5.59 0.53
C LEU A 98 -3.24 4.90 0.98
N GLN A 99 -3.57 3.75 0.39
CA GLN A 99 -4.71 2.92 0.83
C GLN A 99 -4.50 2.43 2.27
N LYS A 100 -3.31 1.94 2.61
CA LYS A 100 -2.98 1.51 3.97
C LYS A 100 -3.13 2.67 4.97
N LYS A 101 -2.63 3.86 4.65
CA LYS A 101 -2.80 5.05 5.49
C LYS A 101 -4.27 5.46 5.65
N THR A 102 -5.06 5.31 4.60
CA THR A 102 -6.51 5.56 4.64
C THR A 102 -7.23 4.56 5.56
N ASP A 103 -6.83 3.29 5.54
CA ASP A 103 -7.36 2.28 6.45
C ASP A 103 -6.95 2.51 7.90
N GLU A 104 -5.70 2.93 8.16
CA GLU A 104 -5.25 3.34 9.50
C GLU A 104 -6.11 4.51 10.05
N LEU A 105 -6.39 5.52 9.22
CA LEU A 105 -7.31 6.62 9.57
C LEU A 105 -8.71 6.09 9.89
N ARG A 106 -9.27 5.23 9.04
CA ARG A 106 -10.61 4.67 9.22
C ARG A 106 -10.72 3.88 10.52
N LEU A 107 -9.73 3.05 10.83
CA LEU A 107 -9.69 2.28 12.07
C LEU A 107 -9.61 3.20 13.30
N ALA A 108 -8.77 4.24 13.26
CA ALA A 108 -8.67 5.21 14.36
C ALA A 108 -9.96 6.01 14.58
N ILE A 109 -10.69 6.37 13.51
CA ILE A 109 -12.00 7.05 13.60
C ILE A 109 -13.05 6.15 14.25
N GLN A 110 -13.07 4.87 13.86
CA GLN A 110 -14.06 3.87 14.27
C GLN A 110 -13.76 3.21 15.62
N GLN A 111 -12.63 3.53 16.24
CA GLN A 111 -12.21 2.91 17.49
C GLN A 111 -13.17 3.26 18.65
N GLU A 112 -13.66 2.23 19.34
CA GLU A 112 -14.48 2.35 20.54
C GLU A 112 -13.91 1.47 21.68
N PRO A 113 -13.66 2.01 22.89
CA PRO A 113 -13.75 3.43 23.24
C PRO A 113 -12.72 4.27 22.46
N ALA A 114 -13.05 5.53 22.20
CA ALA A 114 -12.19 6.42 21.43
C ALA A 114 -10.85 6.66 22.13
N ASP A 115 -9.75 6.62 21.37
CA ASP A 115 -8.42 7.00 21.83
C ASP A 115 -7.96 8.27 21.10
N PRO A 116 -8.05 9.45 21.75
CA PRO A 116 -7.67 10.71 21.12
C PRO A 116 -6.19 10.76 20.75
N LYS A 117 -5.31 10.07 21.49
CA LYS A 117 -3.86 10.10 21.23
C LYS A 117 -3.52 9.30 19.99
N ILE A 118 -4.10 8.11 19.83
CA ILE A 118 -3.94 7.31 18.60
C ILE A 118 -4.51 8.07 17.40
N LEU A 119 -5.71 8.65 17.53
CA LEU A 119 -6.31 9.44 16.46
C LEU A 119 -5.43 10.62 16.04
N GLN A 120 -4.92 11.39 17.01
CA GLN A 120 -4.03 12.53 16.76
C GLN A 120 -2.72 12.10 16.12
N MET A 121 -2.11 11.01 16.60
CA MET A 121 -0.89 10.44 16.01
C MET A 121 -1.09 10.06 14.54
N VAL A 122 -2.21 9.41 14.21
CA VAL A 122 -2.51 9.02 12.82
C VAL A 122 -2.75 10.26 11.95
N ILE A 123 -3.55 11.24 12.40
CA ILE A 123 -3.78 12.50 11.67
C ILE A 123 -2.44 13.21 11.41
N GLN A 124 -1.61 13.36 12.45
CA GLN A 124 -0.32 14.04 12.36
C GLN A 124 0.65 13.31 11.43
N GLY A 125 0.65 11.98 11.43
CA GLY A 125 1.40 11.15 10.49
C GLY A 125 0.92 11.24 9.03
N CYS A 126 -0.29 11.78 8.79
CA CYS A 126 -0.83 11.99 7.45
C CYS A 126 -0.49 13.38 6.87
N ILE A 127 -0.54 14.46 7.68
CA ILE A 127 -0.37 15.85 7.18
C ILE A 127 0.85 16.59 7.69
N SER A 128 1.53 16.07 8.71
CA SER A 128 2.74 16.68 9.29
C SER A 128 3.93 15.71 9.20
N THR A 129 4.10 15.08 8.05
CA THR A 129 5.25 14.20 7.79
C THR A 129 6.53 15.03 7.73
N ALA A 130 7.37 14.96 8.77
CA ALA A 130 8.64 15.68 8.82
C ALA A 130 9.85 14.84 8.38
N VAL A 131 9.73 13.50 8.44
CA VAL A 131 10.86 12.55 8.24
C VAL A 131 10.76 11.79 6.92
N ASN A 132 9.54 11.46 6.49
CA ASN A 132 9.28 10.76 5.24
C ASN A 132 8.70 11.72 4.19
N GLN A 133 8.89 11.42 2.91
CA GLN A 133 8.24 12.17 1.84
C GLN A 133 6.72 12.13 2.05
N GLY A 134 6.11 13.32 2.09
CA GLY A 134 4.69 13.47 2.39
C GLY A 134 3.78 13.03 1.23
N PRO A 135 2.48 12.83 1.48
CA PRO A 135 1.51 12.43 0.45
C PRO A 135 1.41 13.43 -0.71
N LEU A 136 1.76 14.71 -0.49
CA LEU A 136 1.79 15.71 -1.55
C LEU A 136 2.92 15.45 -2.55
N GLU A 137 4.07 14.96 -2.10
CA GLU A 137 5.20 14.63 -2.98
C GLU A 137 4.86 13.46 -3.91
N VAL A 138 4.17 12.45 -3.36
CA VAL A 138 3.60 11.35 -4.16
C VAL A 138 2.67 11.88 -5.24
N ALA A 139 1.79 12.82 -4.90
CA ALA A 139 0.89 13.43 -5.89
C ALA A 139 1.65 14.23 -6.95
N ASN A 140 2.68 14.99 -6.57
CA ASN A 140 3.51 15.73 -7.52
C ASN A 140 4.19 14.79 -8.50
N ILE A 141 4.90 13.77 -8.01
CA ILE A 141 5.66 12.87 -8.87
C ILE A 141 4.76 12.13 -9.86
N PHE A 142 3.63 11.59 -9.39
CA PHE A 142 2.81 10.71 -10.24
C PHE A 142 1.65 11.42 -10.95
N LEU A 143 1.18 12.59 -10.51
CA LEU A 143 0.01 13.27 -11.10
C LEU A 143 0.35 14.57 -11.81
N TYR A 144 1.45 15.25 -11.46
CA TYR A 144 1.86 16.50 -12.12
C TYR A 144 2.17 16.31 -13.62
N PRO A 145 2.90 15.26 -14.05
CA PRO A 145 3.15 15.04 -15.48
C PRO A 145 1.85 14.89 -16.29
N ILE A 146 0.85 14.22 -15.72
CA ILE A 146 -0.46 14.03 -16.32
C ILE A 146 -1.26 15.34 -16.38
N MET A 147 -1.21 16.13 -15.31
CA MET A 147 -1.91 17.43 -15.25
C MET A 147 -1.40 18.38 -16.33
N ASN A 148 -0.09 18.39 -16.57
CA ASN A 148 0.55 19.29 -17.54
C ASN A 148 0.64 18.69 -18.96
N GLY A 149 0.02 17.53 -19.21
CA GLY A 149 0.02 16.89 -20.52
C GLY A 149 1.38 16.34 -20.98
N LEU A 150 2.32 16.15 -20.04
CA LEU A 150 3.63 15.55 -20.32
C LEU A 150 3.51 14.02 -20.53
N GLU A 151 2.49 13.41 -19.93
CA GLU A 151 2.21 11.97 -20.03
C GLU A 151 0.72 11.68 -20.18
N LEU A 152 0.39 10.56 -20.82
CA LEU A 152 -1.00 10.11 -20.97
C LEU A 152 -1.48 9.39 -19.70
N PRO A 153 -2.70 9.71 -19.20
CA PRO A 153 -3.25 9.03 -18.04
C PRO A 153 -3.52 7.56 -18.34
N ASN A 154 -3.00 6.68 -17.48
CA ASN A 154 -3.37 5.26 -17.44
C ASN A 154 -4.31 4.94 -16.26
N ILE A 155 -4.68 3.67 -16.13
CA ILE A 155 -5.59 3.21 -15.07
C ILE A 155 -5.06 3.46 -13.64
N HIS A 156 -3.74 3.40 -13.43
CA HIS A 156 -3.13 3.62 -12.12
C HIS A 156 -3.20 5.08 -11.70
N HIS A 157 -3.08 6.03 -12.63
CA HIS A 157 -3.27 7.45 -12.35
C HIS A 157 -4.68 7.76 -11.84
N ASN A 158 -5.69 7.18 -12.50
CA ASN A 158 -7.08 7.34 -12.05
C ASN A 158 -7.31 6.67 -10.70
N ARG A 159 -6.74 5.49 -10.47
CA ARG A 159 -6.81 4.80 -9.17
C ARG A 159 -6.13 5.62 -8.06
N LEU A 160 -4.96 6.20 -8.32
CA LEU A 160 -4.26 7.06 -7.37
C LEU A 160 -5.08 8.30 -7.03
N ARG A 161 -5.69 8.97 -8.02
CA ARG A 161 -6.63 10.08 -7.78
C ARG A 161 -7.81 9.68 -6.88
N LEU A 162 -8.40 8.51 -7.11
CA LEU A 162 -9.49 8.01 -6.27
C LEU A 162 -9.00 7.72 -4.83
N CYS A 163 -7.80 7.16 -4.67
CA CYS A 163 -7.20 6.94 -3.35
C CYS A 163 -6.98 8.26 -2.61
N PHE A 164 -6.48 9.31 -3.28
CA PHE A 164 -6.34 10.65 -2.68
C PHE A 164 -7.67 11.28 -2.29
N LYS A 165 -8.74 11.09 -3.09
CA LYS A 165 -10.09 11.56 -2.75
C LYS A 165 -10.63 10.88 -1.50
N GLU A 166 -10.47 9.57 -1.37
CA GLU A 166 -10.90 8.86 -0.16
C GLU A 166 -10.02 9.25 1.05
N PHE A 167 -8.70 9.34 0.85
CA PHE A 167 -7.75 9.74 1.89
C PHE A 167 -8.09 11.13 2.48
N THR A 168 -8.28 12.14 1.61
CA THR A 168 -8.65 13.50 2.04
C THR A 168 -9.99 13.52 2.77
N ARG A 169 -10.98 12.75 2.29
CA ARG A 169 -12.28 12.63 2.94
C ARG A 169 -12.18 12.01 4.33
N ARG A 170 -11.42 10.91 4.50
CA ARG A 170 -11.20 10.26 5.79
C ARG A 170 -10.43 11.14 6.76
N LEU A 171 -9.46 11.89 6.26
CA LEU A 171 -8.70 12.82 7.08
C LEU A 171 -9.57 13.98 7.60
N ALA A 172 -10.49 14.51 6.78
CA ALA A 172 -11.47 15.50 7.22
C ALA A 172 -12.42 14.94 8.30
N GLU A 173 -12.86 13.68 8.13
CA GLU A 173 -13.66 12.95 9.13
C GLU A 173 -12.90 12.77 10.45
N ALA A 174 -11.62 12.41 10.38
CA ALA A 174 -10.74 12.28 11.54
C ALA A 174 -10.55 13.61 12.29
N LEU A 175 -10.33 14.72 11.58
CA LEU A 175 -10.23 16.05 12.19
C LEU A 175 -11.52 16.46 12.90
N LYS A 176 -12.69 16.20 12.27
CA LYS A 176 -13.99 16.45 12.89
C LYS A 176 -14.17 15.60 14.15
N ARG A 177 -13.77 14.32 14.10
CA ARG A 177 -13.82 13.43 15.26
C ARG A 177 -12.90 13.92 16.37
N ASN A 178 -11.65 14.28 16.07
CA ASN A 178 -10.71 14.79 17.05
C ASN A 178 -11.23 16.05 17.76
N LYS A 179 -11.87 16.97 17.03
CA LYS A 179 -12.49 18.17 17.60
C LYS A 179 -13.54 17.88 18.68
N THR A 180 -14.20 16.73 18.62
CA THR A 180 -15.16 16.29 19.67
C THR A 180 -14.50 15.67 20.89
N LEU A 181 -13.23 15.31 20.81
CA LEU A 181 -12.48 14.57 21.83
C LEU A 181 -11.47 15.42 22.60
N ILE A 182 -11.03 16.55 22.03
CA ILE A 182 -10.02 17.42 22.63
C ILE A 182 -10.54 18.21 23.84
N GLN A 183 -9.61 18.55 24.74
CA GLN A 183 -9.82 19.50 25.84
C GLN A 183 -9.50 20.94 25.40
N ALA A 184 -9.75 21.92 26.28
CA ALA A 184 -9.60 23.35 25.96
C ALA A 184 -8.16 23.76 25.64
N ASP A 185 -7.18 23.14 26.30
CA ASP A 185 -5.73 23.30 26.11
C ASP A 185 -5.26 22.82 24.72
N GLN A 186 -5.96 21.87 24.10
CA GLN A 186 -5.61 21.32 22.78
C GLN A 186 -6.26 22.05 21.60
N ARG A 187 -6.99 23.14 21.84
CA ARG A 187 -7.70 23.89 20.77
C ARG A 187 -6.76 24.50 19.73
N GLU A 188 -5.63 25.04 20.16
CA GLU A 188 -4.63 25.62 19.24
C GLU A 188 -3.99 24.53 18.37
N TYR A 189 -3.68 23.38 18.97
CA TYR A 189 -3.17 22.23 18.24
C TYR A 189 -4.15 21.74 17.17
N GLN A 190 -5.43 21.60 17.50
CA GLN A 190 -6.46 21.25 16.51
C GLN A 190 -6.55 22.30 15.39
N LYS A 191 -6.45 23.59 15.71
CA LYS A 191 -6.48 24.67 14.70
C LYS A 191 -5.27 24.58 13.76
N ASP A 192 -4.09 24.27 14.27
CA ASP A 192 -2.90 24.02 13.45
C ASP A 192 -3.09 22.83 12.49
N LEU A 193 -3.65 21.71 12.98
CA LEU A 193 -3.98 20.56 12.14
C LEU A 193 -4.99 20.91 11.03
N GLU A 194 -6.05 21.66 11.37
CA GLU A 194 -7.04 22.14 10.40
C GLU A 194 -6.39 23.05 9.34
N ASN A 195 -5.51 23.98 9.74
CA ASN A 195 -4.77 24.84 8.81
C ASN A 195 -3.85 24.06 7.87
N LYS A 196 -3.13 23.07 8.39
CA LYS A 196 -2.26 22.19 7.58
C LYS A 196 -3.08 21.37 6.60
N PHE A 197 -4.22 20.84 7.02
CA PHE A 197 -5.14 20.12 6.15
C PHE A 197 -5.69 21.00 5.02
N THR A 198 -6.06 22.24 5.30
CA THR A 198 -6.51 23.20 4.28
C THR A 198 -5.42 23.43 3.23
N LYS A 199 -4.20 23.77 3.66
CA LYS A 199 -3.04 23.97 2.75
C LYS A 199 -2.74 22.72 1.91
N PHE A 200 -2.80 21.54 2.53
CA PHE A 200 -2.62 20.27 1.85
C PHE A 200 -3.68 20.06 0.76
N THR A 201 -4.95 20.32 1.08
CA THR A 201 -6.07 20.11 0.15
C THR A 201 -6.03 21.11 -1.00
N GLU A 202 -5.70 22.37 -0.74
CA GLU A 202 -5.52 23.42 -1.77
C GLU A 202 -4.41 23.05 -2.76
N SER A 203 -3.29 22.53 -2.25
CA SER A 203 -2.16 22.10 -3.08
C SER A 203 -2.48 20.84 -3.89
N LEU A 204 -3.27 19.92 -3.32
CA LEU A 204 -3.62 18.66 -3.95
C LEU A 204 -4.73 18.80 -5.00
N GLN A 205 -5.69 19.71 -4.78
CA GLN A 205 -6.85 19.93 -5.66
C GLN A 205 -6.52 20.00 -7.16
N PRO A 206 -5.54 20.82 -7.63
CA PRO A 206 -5.23 20.90 -9.07
C PRO A 206 -4.82 19.56 -9.68
N LEU A 207 -4.11 18.71 -8.92
CA LEU A 207 -3.61 17.40 -9.37
C LEU A 207 -4.73 16.35 -9.49
N LEU A 208 -5.83 16.53 -8.74
CA LEU A 208 -6.98 15.63 -8.73
C LEU A 208 -8.02 15.93 -9.82
N LEU A 209 -7.95 17.11 -10.43
CA LEU A 209 -8.80 17.45 -11.57
C LEU A 209 -8.39 16.60 -12.77
N ALA A 210 -9.38 16.04 -13.47
CA ALA A 210 -9.13 15.39 -14.73
C ALA A 210 -8.66 16.45 -15.74
N CYS A 211 -7.61 16.15 -16.51
CA CYS A 211 -7.21 16.98 -17.64
C CYS A 211 -8.44 17.17 -18.55
N LYS A 212 -8.85 18.43 -18.76
CA LYS A 212 -9.79 18.75 -19.85
C LYS A 212 -9.04 18.47 -21.14
N GLN A 213 -9.26 17.32 -21.74
CA GLN A 213 -8.79 17.07 -23.09
C GLN A 213 -9.52 18.06 -24.00
N SER A 214 -8.82 19.09 -24.48
CA SER A 214 -9.23 19.79 -25.69
C SER A 214 -9.20 18.76 -26.81
N THR A 215 -10.38 18.32 -27.22
CA THR A 215 -10.60 17.53 -28.42
C THR A 215 -10.06 18.27 -29.63
N VAL A 216 -8.91 17.87 -30.14
CA VAL A 216 -8.55 18.04 -31.55
C VAL A 216 -7.84 16.77 -32.00
N ILE A 217 -8.55 15.97 -32.79
CA ILE A 217 -8.16 15.39 -34.08
C ILE A 217 -9.20 14.30 -34.37
N GLU A 218 -10.21 14.67 -35.15
CA GLU A 218 -10.90 13.72 -36.02
C GLU A 218 -10.06 13.51 -37.28
N THR A 219 -10.19 12.30 -37.84
CA THR A 219 -9.81 11.85 -39.19
C THR A 219 -8.41 11.25 -39.34
N THR A 220 -8.31 9.93 -39.26
CA THR A 220 -8.04 9.08 -40.43
C THR A 220 -8.16 7.57 -40.11
N LEU A 221 -9.11 6.94 -40.81
CA LEU A 221 -9.06 5.61 -41.43
C LEU A 221 -8.80 4.34 -40.57
N ALA A 222 -9.91 3.61 -40.39
CA ALA A 222 -10.13 2.19 -40.65
C ALA A 222 -8.96 1.18 -40.65
N SER A 223 -9.28 0.05 -40.00
CA SER A 223 -8.68 -1.30 -40.10
C SER A 223 -7.59 -1.62 -39.07
N ASN A 224 -7.98 -2.27 -37.98
CA ASN A 224 -7.58 -3.67 -37.76
C ASN A 224 -8.34 -4.32 -36.60
N LYS A 225 -8.91 -5.49 -36.90
CA LYS A 225 -9.49 -6.42 -35.93
C LYS A 225 -8.37 -7.18 -35.21
N ASN A 226 -8.66 -7.60 -33.98
CA ASN A 226 -7.93 -8.51 -33.09
C ASN A 226 -6.95 -7.90 -32.08
N VAL A 227 -7.42 -7.66 -30.84
CA VAL A 227 -6.64 -7.95 -29.62
C VAL A 227 -7.58 -8.44 -28.51
N LYS A 228 -7.16 -9.53 -27.86
CA LYS A 228 -7.84 -10.24 -26.77
C LYS A 228 -8.03 -9.35 -25.53
N LYS A 229 -9.21 -9.49 -24.93
CA LYS A 229 -9.65 -8.86 -23.68
C LYS A 229 -8.87 -9.44 -22.49
N VAL A 230 -7.93 -8.68 -21.92
CA VAL A 230 -7.36 -8.97 -20.60
C VAL A 230 -7.99 -7.99 -19.60
N ARG A 231 -8.92 -8.52 -18.80
CA ARG A 231 -9.45 -7.88 -17.59
C ARG A 231 -8.59 -8.34 -16.42
N SER A 232 -8.08 -7.42 -15.60
CA SER A 232 -7.92 -7.66 -14.17
C SER A 232 -7.52 -6.36 -13.44
N SER A 233 -8.52 -5.61 -13.00
CA SER A 233 -8.38 -4.62 -11.93
C SER A 233 -8.43 -5.36 -10.58
N ARG A 234 -7.28 -5.58 -9.93
CA ARG A 234 -7.21 -6.14 -8.56
C ARG A 234 -7.15 -5.01 -7.54
N SER A 235 -8.25 -4.82 -6.81
CA SER A 235 -8.30 -4.00 -5.60
C SER A 235 -7.96 -4.93 -4.43
N PHE A 236 -6.86 -4.67 -3.74
CA PHE A 236 -6.50 -5.40 -2.52
C PHE A 236 -6.97 -4.59 -1.32
N ASN A 237 -7.86 -5.19 -0.52
CA ASN A 237 -8.24 -4.66 0.78
C ASN A 237 -7.32 -5.28 1.83
N ASN A 238 -6.67 -4.46 2.65
CA ASN A 238 -5.83 -4.92 3.75
C ASN A 238 -6.71 -5.28 4.95
N GLY A 239 -6.80 -6.57 5.26
CA GLY A 239 -7.33 -7.07 6.51
C GLY A 239 -6.35 -6.85 7.66
N THR A 240 -6.87 -6.51 8.83
CA THR A 240 -6.15 -6.29 10.08
C THR A 240 -5.25 -7.46 10.46
N SER A 241 -4.02 -7.11 10.83
CA SER A 241 -2.90 -7.99 11.16
C SER A 241 -3.11 -8.70 12.50
N THR A 242 -2.93 -10.01 12.51
CA THR A 242 -2.74 -10.82 13.73
C THR A 242 -1.44 -11.59 13.57
N SER A 243 -0.57 -11.48 14.57
CA SER A 243 0.82 -11.94 14.52
C SER A 243 0.92 -13.47 14.53
N ALA A 244 1.61 -14.02 13.55
CA ALA A 244 2.17 -15.37 13.61
C ALA A 244 3.66 -15.30 13.25
N THR A 245 4.53 -15.46 14.23
CA THR A 245 5.98 -15.61 14.00
C THR A 245 6.24 -17.00 13.42
N ILE A 246 6.36 -17.09 12.10
CA ILE A 246 6.78 -18.32 11.43
C ILE A 246 8.28 -18.22 11.16
N MET A 247 9.05 -19.06 11.86
CA MET A 247 10.48 -19.22 11.60
C MET A 247 10.64 -20.01 10.29
N LEU A 248 11.10 -19.33 9.25
CA LEU A 248 11.47 -19.95 7.98
C LEU A 248 12.87 -20.53 8.11
N THR A 249 13.06 -21.76 7.66
CA THR A 249 14.38 -22.36 7.42
C THR A 249 14.37 -22.84 5.98
N GLY A 250 15.09 -22.13 5.11
CA GLY A 250 15.26 -22.51 3.71
C GLY A 250 16.74 -22.45 3.36
N SER A 251 17.27 -23.57 2.87
CA SER A 251 18.60 -23.65 2.28
C SER A 251 18.65 -22.84 0.97
N LEU A 252 19.71 -22.05 0.79
CA LEU A 252 20.02 -21.30 -0.43
C LEU A 252 20.25 -22.27 -1.61
N PRO A 253 19.82 -21.93 -2.84
CA PRO A 253 20.61 -22.24 -4.02
C PRO A 253 21.65 -21.13 -4.24
N ASP A 254 22.81 -21.58 -4.69
CA ASP A 254 24.11 -20.91 -4.85
C ASP A 254 24.06 -19.43 -5.29
N GLU A 255 24.82 -18.60 -4.55
CA GLU A 255 25.29 -17.31 -5.05
C GLU A 255 26.22 -17.55 -6.25
N GLU A 256 25.83 -17.08 -7.43
CA GLU A 256 26.81 -16.81 -8.49
C GLU A 256 27.69 -15.66 -8.04
N THR A 257 28.89 -16.02 -7.60
CA THR A 257 30.05 -15.16 -7.56
C THR A 257 30.32 -14.61 -8.96
N SER A 258 30.34 -13.28 -9.12
CA SER A 258 31.04 -12.65 -10.23
C SER A 258 31.87 -11.47 -9.70
N ASN A 259 33.15 -11.55 -10.04
CA ASN A 259 34.24 -10.59 -9.81
C ASN A 259 33.90 -9.15 -10.19
#